data_AF-A0A7G8V0E7-F1
#
_entry.id   AF-A0A7G8V0E7-F1
#
_cell.length_a   1.000
_cell.length_b   1.000
_cell.length_c   1.000
_cell.angle_alpha   90.00
_cell.angle_beta   90.00
_cell.angle_gamma   90.00
#
_symmetry.space_group_name_H-M   'P 1'
#
loop_
_entity.id
_entity.type
_entity.pdbx_description
1 polymer ?
#
loop_
_entity_poly.entity_id
_entity_poly.type
_entity_poly.pdbx_seq_one_letter_code
_entity_poly.pdbx_strand_id
1 'polypeptide(L)'
;MKKSIIKQTAASDSFMPMQIGNKWSHGAHSYTEIQDTVRINKKLYYKFYSLVGGDATSTKYLRIDEKNQLLEAFPDQPGMTYVHAQFNANVNDKFYTLNDKSTNDYEVKLVEKTGDRRTFEFDMVNHPNLKGSTFKVSYLKGVGLDDGWQNIKIDGKIIK
;
A
#
# COMPACT_ATOMS: atom_id res chain seq x y z
N MET A 1 10.85 -18.51 27.19
CA MET A 1 10.42 -17.42 26.29
C MET A 1 10.16 -18.00 24.91
N LYS A 2 8.92 -17.96 24.40
CA LYS A 2 8.61 -18.44 23.05
C LYS A 2 9.18 -17.44 22.04
N LYS A 3 10.21 -17.84 21.28
CA LYS A 3 10.63 -17.11 20.07
C LYS A 3 9.42 -17.08 19.14
N SER A 4 8.87 -15.89 18.92
CA SER A 4 7.92 -15.67 17.84
C SER A 4 8.66 -16.00 16.54
N ILE A 5 8.31 -17.14 15.93
CA ILE A 5 8.72 -17.44 14.57
C ILE A 5 7.95 -16.44 13.73
N ILE A 6 8.61 -15.34 13.34
CA ILE A 6 8.11 -14.48 12.28
C ILE A 6 8.14 -15.38 11.05
N LYS A 7 7.01 -16.03 10.76
CA LYS A 7 6.81 -16.80 9.56
C LYS A 7 6.94 -15.77 8.44
N GLN A 8 8.10 -15.74 7.79
CA GLN A 8 8.33 -14.89 6.64
C GLN A 8 7.32 -15.37 5.60
N THR A 9 6.19 -14.67 5.50
CA THR A 9 5.15 -14.95 4.52
C THR A 9 5.86 -14.96 3.18
N ALA A 10 5.75 -16.06 2.43
CA ALA A 10 6.31 -16.09 1.09
C ALA A 10 5.77 -14.86 0.34
N ALA A 11 6.58 -14.20 -0.51
CA ALA A 11 6.13 -12.99 -1.21
C ALA A 11 4.79 -13.22 -1.95
N SER A 12 4.56 -14.45 -2.44
CA SER A 12 3.30 -14.91 -3.05
C SER A 12 2.07 -14.85 -2.14
N ASP A 13 2.25 -14.82 -0.83
CA ASP A 13 1.17 -14.79 0.16
C ASP A 13 0.79 -13.37 0.63
N SER A 14 1.53 -12.34 0.20
CA SER A 14 1.27 -10.95 0.57
C SER A 14 0.34 -10.26 -0.43
N PHE A 15 -0.54 -9.37 0.06
CA PHE A 15 -1.28 -8.43 -0.80
C PHE A 15 -0.42 -7.32 -1.40
N MET A 16 0.80 -7.15 -0.90
CA MET A 16 1.82 -6.28 -1.49
C MET A 16 3.19 -6.92 -1.25
N PRO A 17 3.72 -7.73 -2.19
CA PRO A 17 5.06 -8.28 -2.07
C PRO A 17 6.11 -7.16 -2.12
N MET A 18 6.91 -7.02 -1.06
CA MET A 18 7.87 -5.92 -0.90
C MET A 18 9.29 -6.41 -1.16
N GLN A 19 9.78 -6.27 -2.38
CA GLN A 19 11.13 -6.64 -2.78
C GLN A 19 11.69 -5.65 -3.80
N ILE A 20 12.99 -5.37 -3.72
CA ILE A 20 13.67 -4.51 -4.70
C ILE A 20 13.59 -5.16 -6.08
N GLY A 21 13.25 -4.35 -7.08
CA GLY A 21 13.03 -4.78 -8.46
C GLY A 21 11.60 -5.25 -8.75
N ASN A 22 10.71 -5.33 -7.76
CA ASN A 22 9.27 -5.54 -8.04
C ASN A 22 8.74 -4.35 -8.84
N LYS A 23 8.00 -4.63 -9.92
CA LYS A 23 7.55 -3.63 -10.89
C LYS A 23 6.16 -3.92 -11.42
N TRP A 24 5.34 -2.89 -11.49
CA TRP A 24 4.03 -2.86 -12.13
C TRP A 24 4.04 -1.81 -13.25
N SER A 25 3.54 -2.12 -14.44
CA SER A 25 3.63 -1.18 -15.57
C SER A 25 2.52 -1.30 -16.60
N HIS A 26 2.22 -0.16 -17.23
CA HIS A 26 1.41 0.03 -18.43
C HIS A 26 2.31 0.46 -19.61
N GLY A 27 3.57 0.00 -19.62
CA GLY A 27 4.59 0.36 -20.60
C GLY A 27 5.74 1.19 -20.03
N ALA A 28 6.64 1.65 -20.90
CA ALA A 28 7.87 2.35 -20.50
C ALA A 28 7.64 3.72 -19.85
N HIS A 29 6.53 4.38 -20.16
CA HIS A 29 6.19 5.73 -19.69
C HIS A 29 5.22 5.74 -18.50
N SER A 30 4.75 4.58 -18.05
CA SER A 30 3.83 4.49 -16.91
C SER A 30 4.10 3.23 -16.10
N TYR A 31 4.82 3.36 -14.99
CA TYR A 31 5.19 2.24 -14.14
C TYR A 31 5.42 2.65 -12.69
N THR A 32 5.33 1.68 -11.79
CA THR A 32 5.81 1.77 -10.41
C THR A 32 6.81 0.66 -10.16
N GLU A 33 7.97 0.99 -9.58
CA GLU A 33 9.05 0.06 -9.29
C GLU A 33 9.62 0.30 -7.89
N ILE A 34 9.89 -0.79 -7.17
CA ILE A 34 10.59 -0.74 -5.89
C ILE A 34 12.09 -0.66 -6.16
N GLN A 35 12.71 0.47 -5.85
CA GLN A 35 14.11 0.73 -6.24
C GLN A 35 15.11 0.55 -5.10
N ASP A 36 14.70 0.80 -3.87
CA ASP A 36 15.61 0.84 -2.71
C ASP A 36 14.84 0.61 -1.40
N THR A 37 15.57 0.61 -0.29
CA THR A 37 15.02 0.64 1.07
C THR A 37 15.60 1.81 1.86
N VAL A 38 14.84 2.26 2.87
CA VAL A 38 15.25 3.32 3.79
C VAL A 38 14.80 2.97 5.20
N ARG A 39 15.54 3.45 6.20
CA ARG A 39 15.10 3.38 7.61
C ARG A 39 14.49 4.71 8.03
N ILE A 40 13.19 4.72 8.30
CA ILE A 40 12.45 5.87 8.84
C ILE A 40 11.99 5.48 10.24
N ASN A 41 12.36 6.27 11.26
CA ASN A 41 12.10 5.96 12.67
C ASN A 41 12.49 4.52 13.05
N LYS A 42 13.70 4.10 12.64
CA LYS A 42 14.26 2.74 12.85
C LYS A 42 13.51 1.58 12.16
N LYS A 43 12.41 1.84 11.45
CA LYS A 43 11.65 0.84 10.68
C LYS A 43 12.09 0.84 9.22
N LEU A 44 12.18 -0.35 8.62
CA LEU A 44 12.54 -0.51 7.20
C LEU A 44 11.31 -0.23 6.33
N TYR A 45 11.47 0.66 5.35
CA TYR A 45 10.51 0.97 4.30
C TYR A 45 11.16 0.73 2.94
N TYR A 46 10.32 0.44 1.93
CA TYR A 46 10.73 0.29 0.54
C TYR A 46 10.35 1.53 -0.24
N LYS A 47 11.26 2.00 -1.11
CA LYS A 47 11.04 3.15 -1.97
C LYS A 47 10.34 2.73 -3.26
N PHE A 48 9.08 3.13 -3.40
CA PHE A 48 8.28 2.98 -4.61
C PHE A 48 8.47 4.22 -5.46
N TYR A 49 9.15 4.09 -6.59
CA TYR A 49 9.23 5.12 -7.60
C TYR A 49 8.16 4.88 -8.65
N SER A 50 7.36 5.90 -8.93
CA SER A 50 6.35 5.86 -10.00
C SER A 50 6.68 6.89 -11.07
N LEU A 51 6.61 6.49 -12.33
CA LEU A 51 6.55 7.36 -13.50
C LEU A 51 5.14 7.26 -14.08
N VAL A 52 4.51 8.37 -14.40
CA VAL A 52 3.16 8.45 -14.98
C VAL A 52 3.22 9.38 -16.19
N GLY A 53 2.76 8.91 -17.36
CA GLY A 53 2.73 9.70 -18.58
C GLY A 53 4.09 10.06 -19.20
N GLY A 54 5.20 9.68 -18.56
CA GLY A 54 6.57 9.95 -19.03
C GLY A 54 7.21 11.22 -18.44
N ASP A 55 6.46 12.02 -17.68
CA ASP A 55 6.90 13.33 -17.17
C ASP A 55 6.58 13.54 -15.68
N ALA A 56 5.51 12.92 -15.16
CA ALA A 56 5.16 12.99 -13.75
C ALA A 56 5.82 11.85 -12.96
N THR A 57 6.50 12.20 -11.87
CA THR A 57 7.12 11.22 -10.98
C THR A 57 6.58 11.33 -9.56
N SER A 58 6.44 10.21 -8.87
CA SER A 58 6.11 10.14 -7.45
C SER A 58 7.04 9.19 -6.74
N THR A 59 7.33 9.46 -5.46
CA THR A 59 8.04 8.54 -4.59
C THR A 59 7.24 8.33 -3.31
N LYS A 60 6.96 7.07 -2.98
CA LYS A 60 6.35 6.66 -1.72
C LYS A 60 7.28 5.73 -0.96
N TYR A 61 7.27 5.80 0.37
CA TYR A 61 8.02 4.88 1.21
C TYR A 61 7.03 4.00 1.96
N LEU A 62 6.86 2.76 1.50
CA LEU A 62 5.83 1.86 2.00
C LEU A 62 6.44 0.69 2.77
N ARG A 63 5.71 0.19 3.78
CA ARG A 63 6.02 -1.09 4.45
C ARG A 63 4.73 -1.84 4.78
N ILE A 64 4.82 -3.16 4.86
CA ILE A 64 3.85 -3.95 5.62
C ILE A 64 4.38 -4.11 7.04
N ASP A 65 3.57 -3.75 8.03
CA ASP A 65 3.93 -3.90 9.43
C ASP A 65 3.59 -5.28 10.00
N GLU A 66 3.89 -5.48 11.28
CA GLU A 66 3.70 -6.74 11.98
C GLU A 66 2.21 -7.10 12.20
N LYS A 67 1.29 -6.16 11.93
CA LYS A 67 -0.18 -6.34 11.99
C LYS A 67 -0.80 -6.51 10.60
N ASN A 68 0.01 -6.69 9.55
CA ASN A 68 -0.41 -6.69 8.14
C ASN A 68 -1.10 -5.39 7.70
N GLN A 69 -0.57 -4.25 8.15
CA GLN A 69 -1.00 -2.93 7.68
C GLN A 69 -0.01 -2.41 6.63
N LEU A 70 -0.53 -1.87 5.52
CA LEU A 70 0.26 -1.12 4.56
C LEU A 70 0.41 0.32 5.07
N LEU A 71 1.62 0.70 5.42
CA LEU A 71 1.95 2.01 5.98
C LEU A 71 2.83 2.78 5.01
N GLU A 72 2.59 4.07 4.87
CA GLU A 72 3.48 5.04 4.26
C GLU A 72 4.10 5.93 5.32
N ALA A 73 5.38 6.26 5.16
CA ALA A 73 6.07 7.24 5.98
C ALA A 73 6.88 8.20 5.12
N PHE A 74 7.27 9.33 5.73
CA PHE A 74 7.96 10.41 5.04
C PHE A 74 9.33 10.64 5.71
N PRO A 75 10.46 10.54 4.97
CA PRO A 75 11.79 10.70 5.55
C PRO A 75 12.03 12.06 6.23
N ASP A 76 11.41 13.11 5.71
CA ASP A 76 11.43 14.48 6.21
C ASP A 76 10.46 14.71 7.39
N GLN A 77 9.50 13.80 7.58
CA GLN A 77 8.52 13.84 8.66
C GLN A 77 8.39 12.46 9.35
N PRO A 78 9.47 11.97 10.00
CA PRO A 78 9.57 10.57 10.45
C PRO A 78 8.59 10.17 11.56
N GLY A 79 7.89 11.14 12.17
CA GLY A 79 6.83 10.90 13.15
C GLY A 79 5.44 10.71 12.54
N MET A 80 5.26 11.03 11.25
CA MET A 80 3.98 10.89 10.56
C MET A 80 3.94 9.58 9.76
N THR A 81 2.80 8.89 9.83
CA THR A 81 2.56 7.63 9.14
C THR A 81 1.14 7.62 8.62
N TYR A 82 0.97 7.23 7.37
CA TYR A 82 -0.32 7.13 6.71
C TYR A 82 -0.67 5.65 6.48
N VAL A 83 -1.80 5.20 7.02
CA VAL A 83 -2.28 3.81 6.87
C VAL A 83 -3.09 3.68 5.57
N HIS A 84 -2.56 2.97 4.58
CA HIS A 84 -3.25 2.72 3.31
C HIS A 84 -4.24 1.56 3.39
N ALA A 85 -3.88 0.50 4.13
CA ALA A 85 -4.69 -0.72 4.15
C ALA A 85 -4.45 -1.49 5.46
N GLN A 86 -5.49 -2.16 5.96
CA GLN A 86 -5.38 -3.15 7.03
C GLN A 86 -5.84 -4.51 6.50
N PHE A 87 -4.91 -5.34 6.01
CA PHE A 87 -5.29 -6.56 5.27
C PHE A 87 -5.96 -7.65 6.13
N ASN A 88 -5.80 -7.57 7.45
CA ASN A 88 -6.43 -8.46 8.42
C ASN A 88 -7.84 -8.00 8.85
N ALA A 89 -8.25 -6.77 8.53
CA ALA A 89 -9.55 -6.21 8.91
C ALA A 89 -10.72 -7.08 8.40
N ASN A 90 -11.86 -6.99 9.06
CA ASN A 90 -13.12 -7.60 8.63
C ASN A 90 -13.94 -6.63 7.77
N VAL A 91 -14.89 -7.18 7.02
CA VAL A 91 -15.80 -6.34 6.22
C VAL A 91 -16.57 -5.42 7.15
N ASN A 92 -16.66 -4.14 6.77
CA ASN A 92 -17.19 -3.02 7.55
C ASN A 92 -16.31 -2.50 8.70
N ASP A 93 -15.16 -3.11 8.99
CA ASP A 93 -14.19 -2.48 9.90
C ASP A 93 -13.72 -1.15 9.31
N LYS A 94 -13.54 -0.18 10.20
CA LYS A 94 -13.14 1.19 9.86
C LYS A 94 -11.83 1.56 10.56
N PHE A 95 -11.02 2.35 9.89
CA PHE A 95 -9.83 2.98 10.47
C PHE A 95 -9.60 4.35 9.81
N TYR A 96 -8.68 5.11 10.37
CA TYR A 96 -8.31 6.44 9.87
C TYR A 96 -6.88 6.39 9.31
N THR A 97 -6.62 7.10 8.22
CA THR A 97 -5.32 7.07 7.55
C THR A 97 -4.24 7.77 8.36
N LEU A 98 -4.58 8.91 8.97
CA LEU A 98 -3.69 9.72 9.83
C LEU A 98 -4.16 9.72 11.29
N ASN A 99 -5.46 9.54 11.52
CA ASN A 99 -6.10 9.58 12.84
C ASN A 99 -5.85 10.91 13.59
N ASP A 100 -5.81 12.01 12.84
CA ASP A 100 -5.54 13.36 13.34
C ASP A 100 -6.72 14.33 13.12
N LYS A 101 -7.81 13.87 12.50
CA LYS A 101 -9.00 14.66 12.15
C LYS A 101 -8.75 15.82 11.18
N SER A 102 -7.60 15.84 10.51
CA SER A 102 -7.32 16.80 9.45
C SER A 102 -8.24 16.55 8.24
N THR A 103 -8.26 17.48 7.29
CA THR A 103 -8.99 17.31 6.02
C THR A 103 -8.43 16.16 5.18
N ASN A 104 -7.18 15.76 5.41
CA ASN A 104 -6.50 14.68 4.69
C ASN A 104 -6.59 13.34 5.44
N ASP A 105 -7.29 13.31 6.58
CA ASP A 105 -7.57 12.10 7.33
C ASP A 105 -8.81 11.40 6.73
N TYR A 106 -8.57 10.30 6.02
CA TYR A 106 -9.66 9.54 5.41
C TYR A 106 -10.18 8.52 6.42
N GLU A 107 -11.50 8.42 6.54
CA GLU A 107 -12.12 7.20 7.08
C GLU A 107 -12.05 6.12 6.00
N VAL A 108 -11.42 4.99 6.32
CA VAL A 108 -11.25 3.87 5.42
C VAL A 108 -12.05 2.69 5.93
N LYS A 109 -12.86 2.09 5.06
CA LYS A 109 -13.72 0.95 5.37
C LYS A 109 -13.37 -0.23 4.46
N LEU A 110 -13.18 -1.42 5.01
CA LEU A 110 -13.06 -2.62 4.18
C LEU A 110 -14.44 -3.00 3.64
N VAL A 111 -14.60 -2.96 2.31
CA VAL A 111 -15.88 -3.26 1.63
C VAL A 111 -15.89 -4.63 0.97
N GLU A 112 -14.73 -5.24 0.77
CA GLU A 112 -14.62 -6.59 0.18
C GLU A 112 -13.48 -7.39 0.80
N LYS A 113 -13.76 -8.66 1.14
CA LYS A 113 -12.78 -9.60 1.69
C LYS A 113 -13.00 -11.00 1.11
N THR A 114 -12.13 -11.43 0.20
CA THR A 114 -12.13 -12.80 -0.35
C THR A 114 -10.83 -13.53 0.00
N GLY A 115 -10.57 -14.72 -0.56
CA GLY A 115 -9.26 -15.37 -0.41
C GLY A 115 -8.11 -14.50 -0.93
N ASP A 116 -8.33 -13.85 -2.07
CA ASP A 116 -7.28 -13.21 -2.86
C ASP A 116 -7.47 -11.71 -3.08
N ARG A 117 -8.60 -11.12 -2.64
CA ARG A 117 -8.92 -9.70 -2.85
C ARG A 117 -9.26 -8.98 -1.55
N ARG A 118 -8.78 -7.75 -1.44
CA ARG A 118 -9.19 -6.77 -0.43
C ARG A 118 -9.54 -5.47 -1.14
N THR A 119 -10.74 -4.95 -0.89
CA THR A 119 -11.16 -3.65 -1.43
C THR A 119 -11.51 -2.72 -0.28
N PHE A 120 -10.85 -1.57 -0.25
CA PHE A 120 -11.03 -0.54 0.77
C PHE A 120 -11.72 0.67 0.14
N GLU A 121 -12.71 1.23 0.82
CA GLU A 121 -13.40 2.47 0.45
C GLU A 121 -12.89 3.60 1.34
N PHE A 122 -12.53 4.73 0.73
CA PHE A 122 -11.96 5.90 1.40
C PHE A 122 -12.95 7.06 1.32
N ASP A 123 -13.16 7.75 2.45
CA ASP A 123 -14.00 8.95 2.55
C ASP A 123 -13.28 10.07 3.31
N MET A 124 -13.27 11.28 2.74
CA MET A 124 -12.75 12.49 3.40
C MET A 124 -13.79 13.06 4.37
N VAL A 125 -14.09 12.33 5.45
CA VAL A 125 -15.20 12.65 6.37
C VAL A 125 -15.10 14.04 7.02
N ASN A 126 -13.91 14.63 7.06
CA ASN A 126 -13.61 15.94 7.63
C ASN A 126 -13.49 17.06 6.56
N HIS A 127 -13.51 16.74 5.27
CA HIS A 127 -13.39 17.75 4.22
C HIS A 127 -14.74 18.43 3.95
N PRO A 128 -14.82 19.77 3.94
CA PRO A 128 -16.11 20.49 3.87
C PRO A 128 -16.90 20.19 2.60
N ASN A 129 -16.22 19.98 1.47
CA ASN A 129 -16.85 19.84 0.15
C ASN A 129 -16.74 18.43 -0.46
N LEU A 130 -15.91 17.55 0.14
CA LEU A 130 -15.59 16.23 -0.45
C LEU A 130 -16.07 15.07 0.41
N LYS A 131 -16.61 15.34 1.60
CA LYS A 131 -17.24 14.34 2.45
C LYS A 131 -18.32 13.58 1.66
N GLY A 132 -18.27 12.26 1.72
CA GLY A 132 -19.15 11.35 1.01
C GLY A 132 -18.74 11.09 -0.45
N SER A 133 -17.73 11.80 -0.99
CA SER A 133 -17.16 11.51 -2.31
C SER A 133 -16.13 10.39 -2.19
N THR A 134 -16.61 9.16 -2.08
CA THR A 134 -15.74 8.02 -1.82
C THR A 134 -15.01 7.52 -3.06
N PHE A 135 -13.85 6.90 -2.85
CA PHE A 135 -13.17 6.10 -3.88
C PHE A 135 -12.74 4.75 -3.30
N LYS A 136 -12.44 3.79 -4.20
CA LYS A 136 -12.07 2.43 -3.81
C LYS A 136 -10.67 2.08 -4.27
N VAL A 137 -9.93 1.38 -3.42
CA VAL A 137 -8.61 0.83 -3.71
C VAL A 137 -8.64 -0.67 -3.47
N SER A 138 -8.25 -1.43 -4.50
CA SER A 138 -8.26 -2.89 -4.48
C SER A 138 -6.84 -3.43 -4.46
N TYR A 139 -6.63 -4.51 -3.72
CA TYR A 139 -5.38 -5.24 -3.67
C TYR A 139 -5.62 -6.72 -3.96
N LEU A 140 -4.73 -7.32 -4.74
CA LEU A 140 -4.72 -8.73 -5.08
C LEU A 140 -3.54 -9.43 -4.43
N LYS A 141 -3.82 -10.57 -3.80
CA LYS A 141 -2.82 -11.40 -3.13
C LYS A 141 -1.81 -11.93 -4.14
N GLY A 142 -0.53 -11.88 -3.77
CA GLY A 142 0.61 -12.21 -4.63
C GLY A 142 0.94 -11.16 -5.69
N VAL A 143 0.05 -10.18 -5.91
CA VAL A 143 0.18 -9.20 -7.00
C VAL A 143 0.47 -7.80 -6.50
N GLY A 144 -0.25 -7.27 -5.51
CA GLY A 144 -0.18 -5.84 -5.17
C GLY A 144 -1.47 -5.08 -5.47
N LEU A 145 -1.32 -3.80 -5.77
CA LEU A 145 -2.40 -2.92 -6.20
C LEU A 145 -3.06 -3.42 -7.50
N ASP A 146 -4.38 -3.54 -7.48
CA ASP A 146 -5.18 -3.96 -8.63
C ASP A 146 -5.63 -2.76 -9.46
N ASP A 147 -4.71 -2.25 -10.28
CA ASP A 147 -4.90 -1.09 -11.16
C ASP A 147 -4.81 -1.47 -12.65
N GLY A 148 -5.20 -2.70 -12.96
CA GLY A 148 -5.26 -3.21 -14.33
C GLY A 148 -3.91 -3.33 -15.05
N TRP A 149 -2.77 -3.32 -14.33
CA TRP A 149 -1.41 -3.34 -14.89
C TRP A 149 -1.24 -4.32 -16.05
N GLN A 150 -0.56 -3.88 -17.12
CA GLN A 150 -0.26 -4.73 -18.27
C GLN A 150 0.84 -5.74 -17.97
N ASN A 151 1.91 -5.32 -17.30
CA ASN A 151 3.04 -6.17 -16.96
C ASN A 151 3.37 -6.07 -15.47
N ILE A 152 3.62 -7.21 -14.83
CA ILE A 152 3.94 -7.32 -13.40
C ILE A 152 5.13 -8.27 -13.21
N LYS A 153 6.19 -7.75 -12.59
CA LYS A 153 7.37 -8.52 -12.18
C LYS A 153 7.46 -8.56 -10.66
N ILE A 154 7.37 -9.76 -10.08
CA ILE A 154 7.52 -10.00 -8.63
C ILE A 154 8.65 -11.03 -8.43
N ASP A 155 9.60 -10.75 -7.55
CA ASP A 155 10.71 -11.67 -7.23
C ASP A 155 11.49 -12.11 -8.48
N GLY A 156 11.73 -11.17 -9.39
CA GLY A 156 12.37 -11.43 -10.69
C GLY A 156 11.54 -12.22 -11.71
N LYS A 157 10.36 -12.72 -11.34
CA LYS A 157 9.46 -13.47 -12.23
C LYS A 157 8.39 -12.57 -12.82
N ILE A 158 8.14 -12.72 -14.11
CA ILE A 158 7.02 -12.06 -14.81
C ILE A 158 5.78 -12.92 -14.58
N ILE A 159 4.74 -12.34 -13.99
CA ILE A 159 3.47 -13.03 -13.69
C ILE A 159 2.31 -12.53 -14.55
N LYS A 160 2.51 -11.39 -15.21
CA LYS A 160 1.64 -10.81 -16.23
C LYS A 160 2.49 -9.94 -17.14
#